data_AF-A0A1Y4R9A6-F1
#
_entry.id   AF-A0A1Y4R9A6-F1
#
_cell.length_a   1.000
_cell.length_b   1.000
_cell.length_c   1.000
_cell.angle_alpha   90.00
_cell.angle_beta   90.00
_cell.angle_gamma   90.00
#
_symmetry.space_group_name_H-M   'P 1'
#
loop_
_entity.id
_entity.type
_entity.pdbx_description
1 polymer ?
#
loop_
_entity_poly.entity_id
_entity_poly.type
_entity_poly.pdbx_seq_one_letter_code
_entity_poly.pdbx_strand_id
1 'polypeptide(L)'
;MAALLQKTVDEVKKDMDEVGVPYNPDIPIFISERYSRALGKCYYQTRDNKRIATKIGISKEIIDYGDWDLIRNVICHELIHSADDCVYCYHGGVWKVYADKMNRYKNYHISRITHVPDEMHEHYNNYHFIIECQGCHTKSYFQRSTKTVEAVKKGQKTIKCKKCGSKDFKVIER
;
A
#
# COMPACT_ATOMS: atom_id res chain seq x y z
N MET A 1 -18.29 8.41 -4.49
CA MET A 1 -16.87 8.09 -4.24
C MET A 1 -16.15 9.17 -3.42
N ALA A 2 -16.15 10.44 -3.85
CA ALA A 2 -15.57 11.53 -3.04
C ALA A 2 -16.15 11.63 -1.62
N ALA A 3 -17.48 11.46 -1.46
CA ALA A 3 -18.13 11.47 -0.15
C ALA A 3 -17.72 10.30 0.76
N LEU A 4 -17.44 9.12 0.20
CA LEU A 4 -16.95 7.96 0.96
C LEU A 4 -15.53 8.20 1.45
N LEU A 5 -14.65 8.69 0.56
CA LEU A 5 -13.28 9.04 0.91
C LEU A 5 -13.24 10.07 2.04
N GLN A 6 -14.00 11.17 1.92
CA GLN A 6 -14.02 12.20 2.95
C GLN A 6 -14.48 11.65 4.29
N LYS A 7 -15.58 10.88 4.30
CA LYS A 7 -16.07 10.23 5.52
C LYS A 7 -15.00 9.34 6.16
N THR A 8 -14.30 8.51 5.37
CA THR A 8 -13.24 7.64 5.91
C THR A 8 -12.04 8.44 6.41
N VAL A 9 -11.67 9.54 5.75
CA VAL A 9 -10.63 10.45 6.23
C VAL A 9 -11.00 11.02 7.59
N ASP A 10 -12.23 11.49 7.75
CA ASP A 10 -12.71 12.08 9.01
C ASP A 10 -12.73 11.05 10.14
N GLU A 11 -13.17 9.81 9.85
CA GLU A 11 -13.13 8.69 10.80
C GLU A 11 -11.70 8.36 11.23
N VAL A 12 -10.74 8.31 10.28
CA VAL A 12 -9.33 8.05 10.61
C VAL A 12 -8.73 9.19 11.42
N LYS A 13 -8.99 10.45 11.05
CA LYS A 13 -8.50 11.62 11.79
C LYS A 13 -8.99 11.61 13.23
N LYS A 14 -10.29 11.34 13.44
CA LYS A 14 -10.88 11.17 14.77
C LYS A 14 -10.19 10.07 15.56
N ASP A 15 -9.98 8.91 14.94
CA ASP A 15 -9.29 7.77 15.56
C ASP A 15 -7.85 8.14 15.95
N MET A 16 -7.13 8.88 15.09
CA MET A 16 -5.78 9.40 15.37
C MET A 16 -5.75 10.42 16.51
N ASP A 17 -6.73 11.32 16.57
CA ASP A 17 -6.89 12.30 17.65
C ASP A 17 -7.11 11.59 18.99
N GLU A 18 -7.97 10.57 19.04
CA GLU A 18 -8.27 9.79 20.25
C GLU A 18 -7.03 9.09 20.83
N VAL A 19 -6.10 8.63 19.97
CA VAL A 19 -4.85 7.97 20.42
C VAL A 19 -3.64 8.88 20.54
N GLY A 20 -3.81 10.17 20.23
CA GLY A 20 -2.72 11.15 20.22
C GLY A 20 -1.63 10.79 19.21
N VAL A 21 -2.03 10.40 17.99
CA VAL A 21 -1.13 10.25 16.84
C VAL A 21 -1.26 11.49 15.95
N PRO A 22 -0.18 12.28 15.78
CA PRO A 22 -0.25 13.51 14.99
C PRO A 22 -0.39 13.23 13.49
N TYR A 23 -0.96 14.20 12.79
CA TYR A 23 -1.02 14.31 11.33
C TYR A 23 -1.07 15.80 10.96
N ASN A 24 -0.87 16.16 9.69
CA ASN A 24 -1.13 17.52 9.23
C ASN A 24 -2.64 17.68 8.95
N PRO A 25 -3.37 18.50 9.72
CA PRO A 25 -4.84 18.58 9.60
C PRO A 25 -5.30 19.23 8.29
N ASP A 26 -4.49 20.12 7.72
CA ASP A 26 -4.80 20.94 6.56
C ASP A 26 -4.30 20.33 5.25
N ILE A 27 -3.70 19.14 5.29
CA ILE A 27 -3.14 18.52 4.10
C ILE A 27 -4.25 18.13 3.10
N PRO A 28 -4.22 18.63 1.85
CA PRO A 28 -5.21 18.25 0.85
C PRO A 28 -5.09 16.77 0.49
N ILE A 29 -6.22 16.07 0.48
CA ILE A 29 -6.30 14.66 0.07
C ILE A 29 -7.08 14.57 -1.25
N PHE A 30 -6.53 13.88 -2.25
CA PHE A 30 -7.16 13.75 -3.57
C PHE A 30 -7.08 12.33 -4.11
N ILE A 31 -7.98 11.99 -5.03
CA ILE A 31 -7.96 10.71 -5.74
C ILE A 31 -7.04 10.82 -6.96
N SER A 32 -6.12 9.87 -7.12
CA SER A 32 -5.20 9.79 -8.26
C SER A 32 -5.49 8.58 -9.12
N GLU A 33 -5.70 8.82 -10.42
CA GLU A 33 -5.85 7.77 -11.44
C GLU A 33 -4.51 7.32 -12.04
N ARG A 34 -3.39 7.86 -11.55
CA ARG A 34 -2.06 7.69 -12.16
C ARG A 34 -1.18 6.68 -11.43
N TYR A 35 -1.62 6.15 -10.30
CA TYR A 35 -0.79 5.30 -9.47
C TYR A 35 -0.78 3.86 -9.94
N SER A 36 0.31 3.45 -10.60
CA SER A 36 0.50 2.06 -11.05
C SER A 36 1.24 1.16 -10.04
N ARG A 37 1.81 1.73 -8.98
CA ARG A 37 2.71 1.01 -8.04
C ARG A 37 2.54 1.40 -6.58
N ALA A 38 1.54 2.21 -6.25
CA ALA A 38 1.31 2.74 -4.91
C ALA A 38 -0.19 2.87 -4.67
N LEU A 39 -0.63 2.56 -3.45
CA LEU A 39 -2.03 2.72 -3.04
C LEU A 39 -2.31 4.13 -2.48
N GLY A 40 -1.28 4.74 -1.92
CA GLY A 40 -1.30 6.11 -1.41
C GLY A 40 0.09 6.73 -1.55
N LYS A 41 0.15 8.06 -1.47
CA LYS A 41 1.40 8.80 -1.40
C LYS A 41 1.24 10.16 -0.76
N CYS A 42 1.98 10.41 0.31
CA CYS A 42 2.26 11.75 0.81
C CYS A 42 3.36 12.44 -0.04
N TYR A 43 3.08 13.66 -0.48
CA TYR A 43 3.98 14.50 -1.26
C TYR A 43 4.64 15.55 -0.38
N TYR A 44 5.88 15.87 -0.71
CA TYR A 44 6.69 16.80 0.08
C TYR A 44 7.33 17.85 -0.81
N GLN A 45 7.55 19.03 -0.25
CA GLN A 45 8.40 20.07 -0.80
C GLN A 45 9.46 20.45 0.23
N THR A 46 10.62 20.91 -0.24
CA THR A 46 11.62 21.53 0.62
C THR A 46 11.44 23.04 0.58
N ARG A 47 11.24 23.67 1.73
CA ARG A 47 11.21 25.13 1.91
C ARG A 47 12.06 25.48 3.13
N ASP A 48 12.95 26.46 3.01
CA ASP A 48 13.86 26.89 4.08
C ASP A 48 14.62 25.71 4.74
N ASN A 49 15.14 24.79 3.92
CA ASN A 49 15.79 23.54 4.34
C ASN A 49 14.93 22.59 5.18
N LYS A 50 13.61 22.83 5.26
CA LYS A 50 12.63 21.97 5.91
C LYS A 50 11.79 21.22 4.88
N ARG A 51 11.56 19.94 5.12
CA ARG A 51 10.68 19.09 4.32
C ARG A 51 9.27 19.23 4.87
N ILE A 52 8.34 19.61 4.02
CA ILE A 52 6.96 19.91 4.41
C ILE A 52 6.04 19.04 3.57
N ALA A 53 5.09 18.35 4.21
CA ALA A 53 4.05 17.61 3.53
C ALA A 53 3.07 18.59 2.85
N THR A 54 2.69 18.33 1.60
CA THR A 54 1.95 19.31 0.77
C THR A 54 0.62 18.79 0.25
N LYS A 55 0.47 17.47 0.09
CA LYS A 55 -0.77 16.80 -0.29
C LYS A 55 -0.62 15.29 -0.13
N ILE A 56 -1.74 14.59 -0.02
CA ILE A 56 -1.82 13.13 -0.07
C ILE A 56 -2.64 12.73 -1.28
N GLY A 57 -2.10 11.84 -2.11
CA GLY A 57 -2.88 11.17 -3.14
C GLY A 57 -3.26 9.78 -2.70
N ILE A 58 -4.49 9.38 -3.00
CA ILE A 58 -5.01 8.02 -2.80
C ILE A 58 -5.36 7.44 -4.17
N SER A 59 -4.94 6.20 -4.45
CA SER A 59 -5.23 5.52 -5.72
C SER A 59 -6.74 5.43 -5.95
N LYS A 60 -7.20 5.73 -7.16
CA LYS A 60 -8.60 5.56 -7.55
C LYS A 60 -9.06 4.12 -7.37
N GLU A 61 -8.16 3.19 -7.62
CA GLU A 61 -8.46 1.77 -7.62
C GLU A 61 -8.74 1.23 -6.23
N ILE A 62 -8.11 1.77 -5.17
CA ILE A 62 -8.51 1.42 -3.80
C ILE A 62 -9.90 1.96 -3.45
N ILE A 63 -10.32 3.07 -4.06
CA ILE A 63 -11.65 3.65 -3.83
C ILE A 63 -12.72 2.85 -4.59
N ASP A 64 -12.38 2.36 -5.78
CA ASP A 64 -13.31 1.62 -6.64
C ASP A 64 -13.48 0.16 -6.19
N TYR A 65 -12.40 -0.49 -5.71
CA TYR A 65 -12.35 -1.94 -5.48
C TYR A 65 -11.83 -2.36 -4.11
N GLY A 66 -11.28 -1.43 -3.32
CA GLY A 66 -10.77 -1.74 -2.00
C GLY A 66 -11.89 -1.93 -0.98
N ASP A 67 -11.70 -2.85 -0.05
CA ASP A 67 -12.55 -2.91 1.14
C ASP A 67 -12.29 -1.72 2.08
N TRP A 68 -13.21 -1.52 3.02
CA TRP A 68 -13.14 -0.40 3.95
C TRP A 68 -11.89 -0.44 4.85
N ASP A 69 -11.42 -1.63 5.23
CA ASP A 69 -10.23 -1.79 6.06
C ASP A 69 -8.96 -1.40 5.30
N LEU A 70 -8.83 -1.78 4.04
CA LEU A 70 -7.72 -1.40 3.17
C LEU A 70 -7.67 0.12 2.97
N ILE A 71 -8.80 0.73 2.62
CA ILE A 71 -8.90 2.18 2.41
C ILE A 71 -8.48 2.91 3.69
N ARG A 72 -9.01 2.51 4.84
CA ARG A 72 -8.72 3.09 6.14
C ARG A 72 -7.24 2.95 6.53
N ASN A 73 -6.64 1.78 6.30
CA ASN A 73 -5.22 1.54 6.56
C ASN A 73 -4.31 2.39 5.67
N VAL A 74 -4.64 2.53 4.38
CA VAL A 74 -3.86 3.36 3.44
C VAL A 74 -3.96 4.84 3.82
N ILE A 75 -5.16 5.35 4.13
CA ILE A 75 -5.33 6.74 4.57
C ILE A 75 -4.53 7.02 5.84
N CYS A 76 -4.61 6.14 6.84
CA CYS A 76 -3.85 6.31 8.08
C CYS A 76 -2.33 6.26 7.84
N HIS A 77 -1.86 5.35 6.99
CA HIS A 77 -0.45 5.26 6.58
C HIS A 77 0.07 6.59 6.03
N GLU A 78 -0.68 7.21 5.11
CA GLU A 78 -0.29 8.47 4.50
C GLU A 78 -0.47 9.69 5.42
N LEU A 79 -1.46 9.67 6.32
CA LEU A 79 -1.64 10.72 7.33
C LEU A 79 -0.48 10.73 8.34
N ILE A 80 0.00 9.57 8.79
CA ILE A 80 1.19 9.50 9.66
C ILE A 80 2.40 10.12 8.97
N HIS A 81 2.59 9.85 7.68
CA HIS A 81 3.65 10.48 6.87
C HIS A 81 3.55 12.00 6.79
N SER A 82 2.36 12.56 6.96
CA SER A 82 2.13 14.00 6.92
C SER A 82 2.50 14.74 8.19
N ALA A 83 2.67 14.03 9.33
CA ALA A 83 3.05 14.65 10.58
C ALA A 83 4.45 15.27 10.52
N ASP A 84 4.63 16.46 11.08
CA ASP A 84 5.88 17.25 10.99
C ASP A 84 7.11 16.50 11.52
N ASP A 85 6.93 15.67 12.54
CA ASP A 85 7.98 14.82 13.10
C ASP A 85 8.26 13.55 12.28
N CYS A 86 7.36 13.16 11.37
CA CYS A 86 7.46 11.96 10.55
C CYS A 86 7.99 12.21 9.13
N VAL A 87 7.96 13.46 8.64
CA VAL A 87 8.34 13.79 7.25
C VAL A 87 9.77 13.36 6.87
N TYR A 88 10.65 13.13 7.86
CA TYR A 88 12.02 12.65 7.68
C TYR A 88 12.23 11.17 8.04
N CYS A 89 11.24 10.52 8.67
CA CYS A 89 11.42 9.21 9.29
C CYS A 89 11.18 8.04 8.33
N TYR A 90 10.64 8.29 7.12
CA TYR A 90 10.16 7.24 6.24
C TYR A 90 9.26 6.28 7.05
N HIS A 91 9.52 4.97 7.02
CA HIS A 91 8.79 3.97 7.82
C HIS A 91 9.52 3.56 9.11
N GLY A 92 10.49 4.35 9.57
CA GLY A 92 11.26 4.14 10.80
C GLY A 92 10.88 5.11 11.91
N GLY A 93 11.69 5.18 12.98
CA GLY A 93 11.57 6.19 14.04
C GLY A 93 10.14 6.37 14.57
N VAL A 94 9.70 7.63 14.65
CA VAL A 94 8.36 8.00 15.14
C VAL A 94 7.23 7.49 14.26
N TRP A 95 7.43 7.34 12.94
CA TRP A 95 6.42 6.76 12.06
C TRP A 95 6.02 5.35 12.53
N LYS A 96 7.01 4.52 12.88
CA LYS A 96 6.74 3.17 13.39
C LYS A 96 6.01 3.22 14.72
N VAL A 97 6.38 4.12 15.62
CA VAL A 97 5.70 4.31 16.91
C VAL A 97 4.22 4.65 16.70
N TYR A 98 3.91 5.52 15.74
CA TYR A 98 2.55 5.92 15.41
C TYR A 98 1.76 4.81 14.72
N ALA A 99 2.36 4.11 13.76
CA ALA A 99 1.74 2.94 13.15
C ALA A 99 1.42 1.86 14.21
N ASP A 100 2.35 1.61 15.14
CA ASP A 100 2.15 0.65 16.23
C ASP A 100 1.07 1.11 17.23
N LYS A 101 0.96 2.42 17.50
CA LYS A 101 -0.14 2.97 18.31
C LYS A 101 -1.49 2.73 17.64
N MET A 102 -1.60 3.05 16.35
CA MET A 102 -2.83 2.82 15.58
C MET A 102 -3.16 1.33 15.49
N ASN A 103 -2.18 0.45 15.28
CA ASN A 103 -2.41 -1.00 15.22
C ASN A 103 -2.88 -1.61 16.55
N ARG A 104 -2.52 -1.01 17.69
CA ARG A 104 -3.07 -1.38 19.01
C ARG A 104 -4.47 -0.84 19.24
N TYR A 105 -4.92 0.08 18.38
CA TYR A 105 -6.21 0.73 18.48
C TYR A 105 -7.18 0.12 17.45
N LYS A 106 -8.33 -0.37 17.90
CA LYS A 106 -9.34 -1.03 17.05
C LYS A 106 -8.72 -2.11 16.13
N ASN A 107 -9.00 -2.04 14.82
CA ASN A 107 -8.66 -3.07 13.83
C ASN A 107 -7.77 -2.50 12.70
N TYR A 108 -6.77 -1.70 13.04
CA TYR A 108 -5.77 -1.24 12.08
C TYR A 108 -4.65 -2.29 11.90
N HIS A 109 -4.15 -2.39 10.68
CA HIS A 109 -3.08 -3.31 10.26
C HIS A 109 -2.06 -2.57 9.39
N ILE A 110 -1.66 -1.38 9.84
CA ILE A 110 -0.69 -0.51 9.19
C ILE A 110 0.67 -1.19 9.18
N SER A 111 1.23 -1.34 8.00
CA SER A 111 2.57 -1.85 7.80
C SER A 111 3.30 -1.05 6.72
N ARG A 112 4.61 -1.27 6.60
CA ARG A 112 5.41 -0.63 5.55
C ARG A 112 4.97 -1.04 4.14
N ILE A 113 4.53 -2.29 3.98
CA ILE A 113 4.13 -2.86 2.69
C ILE A 113 2.71 -3.39 2.86
N THR A 114 1.75 -2.69 2.29
CA THR A 114 0.35 -3.10 2.28
C THR A 114 0.17 -4.32 1.38
N HIS A 115 -0.55 -5.32 1.87
CA HIS A 115 -1.02 -6.42 1.05
C HIS A 115 -2.21 -5.94 0.21
N VAL A 116 -2.14 -6.12 -1.10
CA VAL A 116 -3.25 -5.86 -2.02
C VAL A 116 -3.97 -7.18 -2.27
N PRO A 117 -5.30 -7.25 -2.08
CA PRO A 117 -6.06 -8.45 -2.37
C PRO A 117 -5.91 -8.91 -3.83
N ASP A 118 -5.97 -10.22 -4.07
CA ASP A 118 -5.88 -10.81 -5.41
C ASP A 118 -6.96 -10.25 -6.36
N GLU A 119 -8.18 -10.02 -5.87
CA GLU A 119 -9.30 -9.43 -6.62
C GLU A 119 -8.97 -8.03 -7.13
N MET A 120 -8.30 -7.22 -6.29
CA MET A 120 -7.81 -5.92 -6.73
C MET A 120 -6.73 -6.09 -7.81
N HIS A 121 -5.83 -7.06 -7.71
CA HIS A 121 -4.86 -7.33 -8.78
C HIS A 121 -5.51 -7.73 -10.11
N GLU A 122 -6.69 -8.32 -10.09
CA GLU A 122 -7.43 -8.68 -11.31
C GLU A 122 -7.95 -7.46 -12.08
N HIS A 123 -8.30 -6.39 -11.36
CA HIS A 123 -8.83 -5.13 -11.91
C HIS A 123 -7.76 -4.03 -12.07
N TYR A 124 -6.71 -4.04 -11.25
CA TYR A 124 -5.73 -2.95 -11.05
C TYR A 124 -4.59 -2.92 -12.08
N ASN A 125 -4.33 -4.01 -12.79
CA ASN A 125 -3.09 -4.12 -13.56
C ASN A 125 -3.24 -4.95 -14.83
N ASN A 126 -2.60 -4.49 -15.91
CA ASN A 126 -2.29 -5.26 -17.12
C ASN A 126 -1.26 -6.36 -16.83
N TYR A 127 -1.50 -7.17 -15.80
CA TYR A 127 -0.69 -8.34 -15.49
C TYR A 127 -1.05 -9.46 -16.46
N HIS A 128 -0.21 -9.62 -17.47
CA HIS A 128 -0.31 -10.71 -18.43
C HIS A 128 0.21 -12.04 -17.90
N PHE A 129 1.01 -12.02 -16.81
CA PHE A 129 1.65 -13.21 -16.27
C PHE A 129 1.55 -13.28 -14.74
N ILE A 130 1.09 -14.42 -14.22
CA ILE A 130 1.07 -14.74 -12.80
C ILE A 130 1.96 -15.96 -12.58
N ILE A 131 2.94 -15.85 -11.68
CA ILE A 131 3.72 -16.99 -11.19
C ILE A 131 3.08 -17.46 -9.87
N GLU A 132 2.55 -18.68 -9.85
CA GLU A 132 1.94 -19.28 -8.66
C GLU A 132 2.81 -20.43 -8.12
N CYS A 133 3.14 -20.37 -6.83
CA CYS A 133 3.81 -21.46 -6.14
C CYS A 133 2.88 -22.67 -5.99
N GLN A 134 3.27 -23.82 -6.53
CA GLN A 134 2.43 -25.03 -6.49
C GLN A 134 2.42 -25.74 -5.13
N GLY A 135 3.26 -25.30 -4.18
CA GLY A 135 3.26 -25.85 -2.80
C GLY A 135 2.44 -25.05 -1.78
N CYS A 136 2.22 -23.74 -1.99
CA CYS A 136 1.48 -22.90 -1.03
C CYS A 136 0.58 -21.84 -1.67
N HIS A 137 0.43 -21.90 -2.99
CA HIS A 137 -0.44 -21.03 -3.81
C HIS A 137 -0.18 -19.52 -3.68
N THR A 138 0.96 -19.12 -3.12
CA THR A 138 1.37 -17.71 -3.14
C THR A 138 1.66 -17.28 -4.58
N LYS A 139 1.09 -16.14 -4.98
CA LYS A 139 1.18 -15.58 -6.32
C LYS A 139 2.15 -14.41 -6.41
N SER A 140 2.70 -14.20 -7.59
CA SER A 140 3.51 -13.04 -7.96
C SER A 140 3.09 -12.56 -9.35
N TYR A 141 2.82 -11.27 -9.47
CA TYR A 141 2.16 -10.68 -10.63
C TYR A 141 3.14 -9.88 -11.48
N PHE A 142 3.07 -10.05 -12.81
CA PHE A 142 4.00 -9.43 -13.77
C PHE A 142 3.27 -8.86 -14.99
N GLN A 143 3.59 -7.60 -15.34
CA GLN A 143 3.01 -6.91 -16.52
C GLN A 143 3.67 -7.30 -17.84
N ARG A 144 4.80 -8.01 -17.79
CA ARG A 144 5.59 -8.36 -18.97
C ARG A 144 6.29 -9.69 -18.73
N SER A 145 6.64 -10.39 -19.80
CA SER A 145 7.45 -11.59 -19.65
C SER A 145 8.87 -11.21 -19.25
N THR A 146 9.21 -11.47 -17.99
CA THR A 146 10.55 -11.24 -17.45
C THR A 146 11.40 -12.50 -17.56
N LYS A 147 12.72 -12.40 -17.34
CA LYS A 147 13.61 -13.57 -17.27
C LYS A 147 13.10 -14.64 -16.29
N THR A 148 12.49 -14.21 -15.18
CA THR A 148 11.89 -15.11 -14.19
C THR A 148 10.67 -15.83 -14.76
N VAL A 149 9.76 -15.12 -15.43
CA VAL A 149 8.58 -15.71 -16.07
C VAL A 149 9.03 -16.74 -17.12
N GLU A 150 9.96 -16.37 -18.00
CA GLU A 150 10.49 -17.26 -19.04
C GLU A 150 11.19 -18.50 -18.47
N ALA A 151 11.96 -18.34 -17.39
CA ALA A 151 12.61 -19.46 -16.72
C ALA A 151 11.59 -20.47 -16.17
N VAL A 152 10.52 -19.98 -15.52
CA VAL A 152 9.45 -20.84 -14.99
C VAL A 152 8.66 -21.50 -16.12
N LYS A 153 8.34 -20.78 -17.21
CA LYS A 153 7.70 -21.37 -18.41
C LYS A 153 8.51 -22.54 -18.98
N LYS A 154 9.84 -22.43 -18.94
CA LYS A 154 10.79 -23.48 -19.38
C LYS A 154 10.99 -24.60 -18.34
N GLY A 155 10.26 -24.60 -17.24
CA GLY A 155 10.38 -25.59 -16.15
C GLY A 155 11.65 -25.46 -15.32
N GLN A 156 12.36 -24.33 -15.39
CA GLN A 156 13.61 -24.14 -14.65
C GLN A 156 13.33 -23.86 -13.16
N LYS A 157 14.05 -24.57 -12.29
CA LYS A 157 13.92 -24.45 -10.82
C LYS A 157 14.90 -23.40 -10.25
N THR A 158 14.89 -22.20 -10.83
CA THR A 158 15.84 -21.10 -10.51
C THR A 158 15.38 -20.21 -9.35
N ILE A 159 14.09 -20.23 -9.01
CA ILE A 159 13.51 -19.45 -7.92
C ILE A 159 13.03 -20.35 -6.78
N LYS A 160 12.98 -19.80 -5.56
CA LYS A 160 12.51 -20.47 -4.35
C LYS A 160 11.40 -19.64 -3.71
N CYS A 161 10.30 -20.28 -3.32
CA CYS A 161 9.21 -19.62 -2.62
C CYS A 161 9.68 -19.16 -1.24
N LYS A 162 9.53 -17.85 -0.96
CA LYS A 162 9.94 -17.29 0.34
C LYS A 162 9.05 -17.76 1.50
N LYS A 163 7.81 -18.20 1.20
CA LYS A 163 6.84 -18.66 2.20
C LYS A 163 7.05 -20.13 2.59
N CYS A 164 7.10 -21.03 1.62
CA CYS A 164 7.18 -22.49 1.89
C CYS A 164 8.46 -23.17 1.42
N GLY A 165 9.35 -22.46 0.72
CA GLY A 165 10.60 -23.03 0.23
C GLY A 165 10.50 -23.91 -1.02
N SER A 166 9.31 -24.18 -1.54
CA SER A 166 9.12 -24.91 -2.80
C SER A 166 9.83 -24.21 -3.97
N LYS A 167 10.35 -24.99 -4.91
CA LYS A 167 10.89 -24.53 -6.19
C LYS A 167 9.93 -24.80 -7.36
N ASP A 168 8.74 -25.31 -7.07
CA ASP A 168 7.74 -25.66 -8.05
C ASP A 168 6.75 -24.52 -8.24
N PHE A 169 6.64 -24.06 -9.49
CA PHE A 169 5.92 -22.86 -9.88
C PHE A 169 5.26 -23.06 -11.24
N LYS A 170 4.06 -22.50 -11.39
CA LYS A 170 3.33 -22.47 -12.65
C LYS A 170 3.15 -21.03 -13.11
N VAL A 171 3.26 -20.80 -14.42
CA VAL A 171 2.85 -19.54 -15.05
C VAL A 171 1.40 -19.66 -15.50
N ILE A 172 0.58 -18.68 -15.13
CA ILE A 172 -0.77 -18.47 -15.63
C ILE A 172 -0.73 -17.21 -16.51
N GLU A 173 -1.11 -17.34 -17.78
CA GLU A 173 -1.19 -16.24 -18.73
C GLU A 173 -2.63 -15.71 -18.78
N ARG A 174 -2.78 -14.38 -18.83
CA ARG A 174 -4.07 -13.68 -18.94
C ARG A 174 -4.13 -12.85 -20.20
#